data_AF-A0A379WIK2-F1
#
_entry.id   AF-A0A379WIK2-F1
#
_cell.length_a   1.000
_cell.length_b   1.000
_cell.length_c   1.000
_cell.angle_alpha   90.00
_cell.angle_beta   90.00
_cell.angle_gamma   90.00
#
_symmetry.space_group_name_H-M   'P 1'
#
loop_
_entity.id
_entity.type
_entity.pdbx_description
1 polymer ?
#
loop_
_entity_poly.entity_id
_entity_poly.type
_entity_poly.pdbx_seq_one_letter_code
_entity_poly.pdbx_strand_id
1 'polypeptide(L)' 'MTKKIVAVTACPTGVAHTFMAAEALEIEARKRGDWIKVETRGSVGAKNTLTAEEIAKRMW' A
#
# COMPACT_ATOMS: atom_id res chain seq x y z
N MET A 1 -1.64 -19.76 -4.39
CA MET A 1 -1.10 -19.34 -3.08
C MET A 1 -1.29 -17.83 -2.99
N THR A 2 -1.93 -17.32 -1.94
CA THR A 2 -2.18 -15.88 -1.76
C THR A 2 -0.98 -15.22 -1.09
N LYS A 3 -0.37 -14.24 -1.74
CA LYS A 3 0.72 -13.47 -1.14
C LYS A 3 0.17 -12.42 -0.20
N LYS A 4 0.96 -12.10 0.82
CA LYS A 4 0.68 -10.99 1.74
C LYS A 4 1.67 -9.86 1.47
N ILE A 5 1.17 -8.75 0.93
CA ILE A 5 1.97 -7.62 0.46
C ILE A 5 1.68 -6.40 1.32
N VAL A 6 2.72 -5.66 1.68
CA VAL A 6 2.60 -4.31 2.25
C VAL A 6 3.34 -3.35 1.32
N ALA A 7 2.78 -2.16 1.10
CA ALA A 7 3.38 -1.15 0.22
C ALA A 7 3.22 0.25 0.80
N VAL A 8 4.09 1.17 0.37
CA VAL A 8 3.99 2.60 0.67
C VAL A 8 4.04 3.35 -0.65
N THR A 9 3.08 4.25 -0.89
CA THR A 9 3.13 5.19 -2.00
C THR A 9 3.41 6.59 -1.46
N ALA A 10 4.31 7.33 -2.13
CA ALA A 10 4.65 8.69 -1.72
C ALA A 10 5.05 9.54 -2.92
N CYS A 11 4.37 10.66 -3.12
CA CYS A 11 4.73 11.68 -4.12
C CYS A 11 5.08 12.99 -3.40
N PRO A 12 6.26 13.59 -3.65
CA PRO A 12 6.69 14.79 -2.93
C PRO A 12 5.94 16.06 -3.35
N THR A 13 5.34 16.07 -4.55
CA THR A 13 4.72 17.26 -5.15
C THR A 13 3.24 17.41 -4.78
N GLY A 14 2.58 16.34 -4.33
CA GLY A 14 1.15 16.34 -4.02
C GLY A 14 0.59 14.96 -3.71
N VAL A 15 -0.74 14.82 -3.71
CA VAL A 15 -1.43 13.58 -3.30
C VAL A 15 -1.96 12.75 -4.46
N ALA A 16 -2.07 13.32 -5.67
CA ALA A 16 -2.72 12.68 -6.80
C ALA A 16 -2.03 11.35 -7.17
N HIS A 17 -0.73 11.38 -7.46
CA HIS A 17 0.02 10.15 -7.79
C HIS A 17 0.13 9.19 -6.61
N THR A 18 0.14 9.69 -5.36
CA THR A 18 0.12 8.84 -4.17
C THR A 18 -1.13 7.96 -4.15
N PHE A 19 -2.31 8.55 -4.37
CA PHE A 19 -3.58 7.81 -4.37
C PHE A 19 -3.77 6.96 -5.62
N MET A 20 -3.42 7.48 -6.81
CA MET A 20 -3.48 6.71 -8.05
C MET A 20 -2.61 5.45 -7.99
N ALA A 21 -1.39 5.56 -7.46
CA ALA A 21 -0.51 4.41 -7.31
C ALA A 21 -1.06 3.40 -6.30
N ALA A 22 -1.64 3.86 -5.19
CA ALA A 22 -2.22 2.97 -4.18
C ALA A 22 -3.42 2.20 -4.72
N GLU A 23 -4.34 2.88 -5.41
CA GLU A 23 -5.49 2.26 -6.05
C GLU A 23 -5.07 1.24 -7.11
N ALA A 24 -4.08 1.58 -7.96
CA ALA A 24 -3.57 0.67 -8.97
C ALA A 24 -2.98 -0.63 -8.36
N LEU A 25 -2.23 -0.50 -7.25
CA LEU A 25 -1.69 -1.65 -6.52
C LEU A 25 -2.78 -2.53 -5.91
N GLU A 26 -3.80 -1.91 -5.30
CA GLU A 26 -4.94 -2.63 -4.72
C GLU A 26 -5.78 -3.37 -5.77
N ILE A 27 -6.01 -2.75 -6.92
CA ILE A 27 -6.72 -3.37 -8.05
C ILE A 27 -5.93 -4.59 -8.55
N GLU A 28 -4.63 -4.46 -8.77
CA GLU A 28 -3.82 -5.55 -9.31
C GLU A 28 -3.64 -6.70 -8.33
N ALA A 29 -3.43 -6.41 -7.04
CA ALA A 29 -3.40 -7.44 -6.00
C ALA A 29 -4.72 -8.22 -5.94
N ARG A 30 -5.85 -7.51 -6.01
CA ARG A 30 -7.19 -8.13 -6.05
C ARG A 30 -7.37 -9.03 -7.27
N LYS A 31 -6.91 -8.60 -8.45
CA LYS A 31 -6.93 -9.41 -9.68
C LYS A 31 -6.10 -10.69 -9.54
N ARG A 32 -4.99 -10.63 -8.80
CA ARG A 32 -4.11 -11.78 -8.55
C ARG A 32 -4.57 -12.68 -7.40
N GLY A 33 -5.59 -12.25 -6.63
CA GLY A 33 -6.02 -12.94 -5.42
C GLY A 33 -5.04 -12.81 -4.26
N ASP A 34 -4.20 -11.76 -4.29
CA ASP A 34 -3.23 -11.41 -3.25
C ASP A 34 -3.85 -10.45 -2.23
N TRP A 35 -3.42 -10.57 -0.97
CA TRP A 35 -3.72 -9.57 0.05
C TRP A 35 -2.70 -8.45 -0.03
N ILE A 36 -3.17 -7.20 -0.03
CA ILE A 36 -2.30 -6.03 0.03
C ILE A 36 -2.83 -5.01 1.02
N LYS A 37 -1.93 -4.33 1.71
CA LYS A 37 -2.22 -3.06 2.41
C LYS A 37 -1.25 -1.99 1.91
N VAL A 38 -1.80 -0.86 1.49
CA VAL A 38 -1.02 0.28 0.99
C VAL A 38 -1.14 1.46 1.93
N GLU A 39 -0.02 1.90 2.49
CA GLU A 39 0.10 3.18 3.19
C GLU A 39 0.36 4.30 2.17
N THR A 40 -0.31 5.43 2.34
CA THR A 40 -0.19 6.58 1.44
C THR A 40 0.43 7.74 2.19
N ARG A 41 1.46 8.36 1.62
CA ARG A 41 2.12 9.55 2.16
C ARG A 41 2.10 10.68 1.14
N GLY A 42 1.60 11.84 1.52
CA GLY A 42 1.60 13.02 0.64
C GLY A 42 1.69 14.31 1.43
N SER A 43 1.43 15.43 0.75
CA SER A 43 1.45 16.76 1.37
C SER A 43 0.48 16.95 2.54
N VAL A 44 -0.54 16.10 2.65
CA VAL A 44 -1.55 16.09 3.72
C VAL A 44 -1.23 15.11 4.87
N GLY A 45 -0.05 14.48 4.84
CA GLY A 45 0.38 13.49 5.83
C GLY A 45 0.20 12.03 5.37
N ALA A 46 0.32 11.10 6.33
CA ALA A 46 0.20 9.66 6.10
C ALA A 46 -1.23 9.17 6.37
N LYS A 47 -1.74 8.28 5.52
CA LYS A 47 -2.99 7.53 5.72
C LYS A 47 -2.75 6.04 5.53
N ASN A 48 -3.59 5.23 6.17
CA ASN A 48 -3.50 3.76 6.17
C ASN A 48 -2.15 3.25 6.67
N THR A 49 -1.57 3.94 7.67
CA THR A 49 -0.24 3.65 8.20
C THR A 49 -0.10 2.17 8.57
N LEU A 50 1.00 1.57 8.13
CA LEU A 50 1.35 0.20 8.43
C LEU A 50 1.76 0.09 9.90
N THR A 51 1.27 -0.93 10.59
CA THR A 51 1.73 -1.24 11.94
C THR A 51 3.00 -2.09 11.88
N ALA A 52 3.81 -2.04 12.94
CA ALA A 52 4.99 -2.90 13.05
C ALA A 52 4.64 -4.39 12.93
N GLU A 53 3.47 -4.79 13.41
CA GLU A 53 2.96 -6.16 13.32
C GLU A 53 2.62 -6.57 11.88
N GLU A 54 2.03 -5.67 11.08
CA GLU A 54 1.74 -5.92 9.67
C GLU A 54 3.02 -6.07 8.84
N ILE A 55 4.06 -5.31 9.16
CA ILE A 55 5.38 -5.39 8.54
C ILE A 55 6.12 -6.65 9.01
N ALA A 56 6.04 -6.98 10.30
CA ALA A 56 6.76 -8.10 10.90
C ALA A 56 6.16 -9.47 10.51
N LYS A 57 4.89 -9.52 10.07
CA LYS A 57 4.24 -10.74 9.59
C LYS A 57 4.92 -11.27 8.31
N ARG A 58 6.01 -12.00 8.50
CA ARG A 58 6.69 -12.77 7.45
C ARG A 58 5.89 -14.04 7.17
N MET A 59 5.10 -14.02 6.11
CA MET A 59 4.62 -15.22 5.43
C MET A 59 5.31 -15.25 4.06
N TRP A 60 6.50 -15.84 4.02
CA TRP A 60 7.20 -16.20 2.78
C TRP A 60 7.24 -17.71 2.70
#